data_AF-A0A948CZ29-F1
#
_entry.id   AF-A0A948CZ29-F1
#
_cell.length_a   1.000
_cell.length_b   1.000
_cell.length_c   1.000
_cell.angle_alpha   90.00
_cell.angle_beta   90.00
_cell.angle_gamma   90.00
#
_symmetry.space_group_name_H-M   'P 1'
#
loop_
_entity.id
_entity.type
_entity.pdbx_description
1 polymer ?
#
loop_
_entity_poly.entity_id
_entity_poly.type
_entity_poly.pdbx_seq_one_letter_code
_entity_poly.pdbx_strand_id
1 'polypeptide(L)' 'MAIKMLNISQASTILGITEASLRNKTRAGQIPGAHKLGTGSNARWRFDSEKIKEAFVNPHKLIKLRTKKGV' A
#
# COMPACT_ATOMS: atom_id res chain seq x y z
N MET A 1 1.97 -17.61 -9.68
CA MET A 1 2.99 -16.59 -10.02
C MET A 1 3.74 -16.22 -8.75
N ALA A 2 5.06 -16.01 -8.79
CA ALA A 2 5.83 -15.65 -7.58
C ALA A 2 5.48 -14.22 -7.13
N ILE A 3 5.04 -14.05 -5.88
CA ILE A 3 4.71 -12.73 -5.30
C ILE A 3 6.02 -11.95 -5.12
N LYS A 4 6.19 -10.84 -5.84
CA LYS A 4 7.35 -9.96 -5.71
C LYS A 4 7.08 -8.86 -4.69
N MET A 5 7.89 -8.79 -3.64
CA MET A 5 7.80 -7.74 -2.62
C MET A 5 8.59 -6.50 -3.05
N LEU A 6 7.90 -5.37 -3.19
CA LEU A 6 8.44 -4.07 -3.56
C LEU A 6 8.85 -3.28 -2.31
N ASN A 7 9.89 -2.47 -2.44
CA ASN A 7 10.19 -1.43 -1.45
C ASN A 7 9.34 -0.17 -1.72
N ILE A 8 9.47 0.84 -0.85
CA ILE A 8 8.66 2.05 -0.96
C ILE A 8 8.92 2.85 -2.24
N SER A 9 10.18 2.95 -2.67
CA SER A 9 10.56 3.67 -3.89
C SER A 9 9.98 3.01 -5.13
N GLN A 10 10.03 1.66 -5.20
CA GLN A 10 9.44 0.89 -6.30
C GLN A 10 7.91 1.05 -6.33
N ALA A 11 7.25 0.92 -5.19
CA ALA A 11 5.80 1.09 -5.10
C ALA A 11 5.36 2.52 -5.44
N SER A 12 6.13 3.54 -5.05
CA SER A 12 5.83 4.93 -5.38
C SER A 12 5.93 5.22 -6.87
N THR A 13 6.93 4.63 -7.55
CA THR A 13 7.07 4.73 -9.01
C THR A 13 5.89 4.09 -9.73
N ILE A 14 5.45 2.91 -9.30
CA ILE A 14 4.30 2.21 -9.93
C ILE A 14 2.99 2.99 -9.72
N LEU A 15 2.78 3.53 -8.52
CA LEU A 15 1.57 4.29 -8.20
C LEU A 15 1.59 5.73 -8.73
N GLY A 16 2.74 6.20 -9.25
CA GLY A 16 2.89 7.57 -9.73
C GLY A 16 2.72 8.64 -8.64
N ILE A 17 3.07 8.32 -7.39
CA ILE A 17 2.95 9.24 -6.25
C ILE A 17 4.30 9.42 -5.55
N THR A 18 4.44 10.49 -4.76
CA THR A 18 5.64 10.67 -3.94
C THR A 18 5.73 9.63 -2.83
N GLU A 19 6.94 9.25 -2.43
CA GLU A 19 7.12 8.32 -1.31
C GLU A 19 6.49 8.82 -0.01
N ALA A 20 6.49 10.14 0.22
CA ALA A 20 5.85 10.75 1.39
C ALA A 20 4.34 10.51 1.38
N SER A 21 3.69 10.70 0.24
CA SER A 21 2.27 10.39 0.06
C SER A 21 2.00 8.89 0.25
N LEU A 22 2.85 8.04 -0.31
CA LEU A 22 2.75 6.60 -0.13
C LEU A 22 2.88 6.19 1.34
N ARG A 23 3.83 6.76 2.10
CA ARG A 23 3.99 6.53 3.55
C ARG A 23 2.72 6.91 4.31
N ASN A 24 2.17 8.09 4.04
CA ASN A 24 0.96 8.56 4.72
C ASN A 24 -0.23 7.66 4.43
N LYS A 25 -0.45 7.28 3.17
CA LYS A 25 -1.52 6.34 2.76
C LYS A 25 -1.31 4.96 3.37
N THR A 26 -0.07 4.49 3.45
CA THR A 26 0.29 3.19 4.07
C THR A 26 -0.01 3.20 5.57
N ARG A 27 0.39 4.27 6.28
CA ARG A 27 0.07 4.47 7.70
C ARG A 27 -1.43 4.57 7.96
N ALA A 28 -2.18 5.15 7.02
CA ALA A 28 -3.63 5.24 7.06
C ALA A 28 -4.35 3.91 6.67
N GLY A 29 -3.61 2.84 6.35
CA GLY A 29 -4.19 1.55 5.94
C GLY A 29 -4.83 1.56 4.55
N GLN A 30 -4.55 2.57 3.72
CA GLN A 30 -5.14 2.73 2.40
C GLN A 30 -4.38 1.98 1.30
N ILE A 31 -3.19 1.45 1.59
CA ILE A 31 -2.38 0.74 0.59
C ILE A 31 -2.54 -0.78 0.78
N PRO A 32 -3.24 -1.47 -0.13
CA PRO A 32 -3.40 -2.92 -0.03
C PRO A 32 -2.06 -3.63 -0.25
N GLY A 33 -1.84 -4.73 0.45
CA GLY A 33 -0.59 -5.49 0.37
C GLY A 33 0.61 -4.80 0.99
N ALA A 34 0.41 -3.77 1.82
CA ALA A 34 1.49 -3.18 2.61
C ALA A 34 1.77 -4.02 3.86
N HIS A 35 2.99 -4.55 3.94
CA HIS A 35 3.50 -5.35 5.05
C HIS A 35 4.59 -4.59 5.77
N LYS A 36 4.43 -4.41 7.09
CA LYS A 36 5.48 -3.87 7.95
C LYS A 36 6.47 -4.98 8.28
N LEU A 37 7.70 -4.87 7.81
CA LEU A 37 8.82 -5.72 8.20
C LEU A 37 9.60 -5.06 9.34
N GLY A 38 9.73 -5.77 10.45
CA GLY A 38 10.47 -5.33 11.62
C GLY A 38 9.66 -4.49 12.61
N THR A 39 10.20 -4.37 13.82
CA THR A 39 9.62 -3.64 14.95
C THR A 39 10.58 -2.52 15.39
N GLY A 40 10.04 -1.44 15.98
CA GLY A 40 10.83 -0.29 16.42
C GLY A 40 11.36 0.61 15.28
N SER A 41 12.51 1.28 15.52
CA SER A 41 13.10 2.29 14.63
C SER A 41 13.59 1.74 13.28
N ASN A 42 13.74 0.42 13.15
CA ASN A 42 14.16 -0.26 11.91
C ASN A 42 12.99 -0.81 11.08
N ALA A 43 11.74 -0.43 11.41
CA ALA A 43 10.58 -0.90 10.65
C ALA A 43 10.60 -0.40 9.20
N ARG A 44 10.53 -1.31 8.25
CA ARG A 44 10.47 -1.05 6.80
C ARG A 44 9.14 -1.53 6.24
N TRP A 45 8.59 -0.80 5.28
CA TRP A 45 7.39 -1.24 4.57
C TRP A 45 7.77 -1.98 3.28
N ARG A 46 7.17 -3.15 3.07
CA ARG A 46 7.17 -3.89 1.81
C ARG A 46 5.79 -3.92 1.24
N PHE A 47 5.69 -3.96 -0.07
CA PHE A 47 4.44 -3.90 -0.79
C PHE A 47 4.34 -5.05 -1.76
N ASP A 48 3.26 -5.82 -1.69
CA ASP A 48 2.98 -6.86 -2.68
C ASP A 48 2.77 -6.21 -4.06
N SER A 49 3.60 -6.57 -5.05
CA SER A 49 3.54 -5.99 -6.38
C SER A 49 2.19 -6.19 -7.08
N GLU A 50 1.52 -7.32 -6.84
CA GLU A 50 0.24 -7.62 -7.46
C GLU A 50 -0.85 -6.74 -6.84
N LYS A 51 -0.86 -6.62 -5.51
CA LYS A 51 -1.82 -5.75 -4.80
C LYS A 51 -1.65 -4.28 -5.15
N ILE A 52 -0.41 -3.82 -5.32
CA ILE A 52 -0.11 -2.44 -5.74
C ILE A 52 -0.62 -2.17 -7.15
N LYS A 53 -0.39 -3.09 -8.10
CA LYS A 53 -0.91 -2.98 -9.47
C LYS A 53 -2.43 -3.03 -9.48
N GLU A 54 -3.05 -3.92 -8.70
CA GLU A 54 -4.51 -3.99 -8.56
C GLU A 54 -5.09 -2.66 -8.05
N ALA A 55 -4.44 -2.02 -7.08
CA ALA A 55 -4.86 -0.73 -6.53
C ALA A 55 -4.70 0.42 -7.53
N PHE A 56 -3.66 0.37 -8.37
CA PHE A 56 -3.43 1.34 -9.43
C PHE A 56 -4.50 1.25 -10.52
N VAL A 57 -4.81 0.02 -10.98
CA VAL A 57 -5.80 -0.23 -12.04
C VAL A 57 -7.23 -0.01 -11.53
N ASN A 58 -7.50 -0.25 -10.24
CA ASN A 58 -8.81 -0.07 -9.62
C ASN A 58 -8.78 0.95 -8.47
N PRO A 59 -8.59 2.26 -8.76
CA PRO A 59 -8.58 3.30 -7.72
C PRO A 59 -9.94 3.40 -7.00
N HIS A 60 -11.03 2.94 -7.63
CA HIS A 60 -12.38 2.91 -7.05
C HIS A 60 -12.56 1.89 -5.90
N LYS A 61 -11.68 0.89 -5.77
CA LYS A 61 -11.69 -0.04 -4.62
C LYS A 61 -11.18 0.61 -3.33
N LEU A 62 -10.44 1.73 -3.42
CA LEU A 62 -10.00 2.52 -2.26
C LEU A 62 -11.15 3.28 -1.59
N ILE A 63 -12.19 3.62 -2.34
CA ILE A 63 -13.36 4.37 -1.82
C ILE A 63 -14.34 3.45 -1.09
N LYS A 64 -14.29 2.14 -1.30
CA LYS A 64 -15.26 1.18 -0.74
C LYS A 64 -14.91 0.61 0.63
N LEU A 65 -13.87 1.10 1.30
CA LEU A 65 -13.67 0.88 2.75
C LEU A 65 -14.29 2.00 3.61
N ARG A 66 -14.89 3.03 2.98
CA ARG A 66 -15.72 3.99 3.71
C ARG A 66 -17.02 3.29 4.13
N THR A 67 -17.07 2.98 5.43
CA THR A 67 -18.25 2.71 6.25
C THR A 67 -19.09 1.48 5.89
N LYS A 68 -18.91 0.42 6.68
CA LYS A 68 -20.08 -0.19 7.32
C LYS A 68 -20.09 0.23 8.79
N LYS A 69 -20.53 1.46 9.03
CA LYS A 69 -21.09 1.88 10.32
C LYS A 69 -22.48 1.25 10.34
N GLY A 70 -22.64 0.17 11.10
CA GLY A 70 -23.90 -0.57 11.15
C GLY A 70 -23.89 -1.50 12.35
N VAL A 71 -24.21 -0.87 13.50
CA VAL A 71 -24.52 -1.46 14.83
C VAL A 71 -23.40 -2.27 15.46
#